data_AF-A0A2D7M194-F1
#
_entry.id   AF-A0A2D7M194-F1
#
_cell.length_a   1.000
_cell.length_b   1.000
_cell.length_c   1.000
_cell.angle_alpha   90.00
_cell.angle_beta   90.00
_cell.angle_gamma   90.00
#
_symmetry.space_group_name_H-M   'P 1'
#
loop_
_entity.id
_entity.type
_entity.pdbx_description
1 polymer ?
#
loop_
_entity_poly.entity_id
_entity_poly.type
_entity_poly.pdbx_seq_one_letter_code
_entity_poly.pdbx_strand_id
1 'polypeptide(L)'
;MSQLSDLVGSFDETIVGVKNERRRLNSLVEVVENYCAGVTDEFLDQFEGSSQKYTRHLLHADPEDRFSLLALVWKPGQGTPIHDHPSWGVIGVLRGR
;
A
#
# COMPACT_ATOMS: atom_id res chain seq x y z
N MET A 1 5.04 -12.97 10.76
CA MET A 1 5.31 -11.52 10.63
C MET A 1 5.32 -11.23 9.15
N SER A 2 4.56 -10.24 8.68
CA SER A 2 4.49 -9.91 7.26
C SER A 2 5.69 -9.04 6.87
N GLN A 3 6.54 -9.50 5.94
CA GLN A 3 7.68 -8.74 5.45
C GLN A 3 7.33 -7.98 4.17
N LEU A 4 7.96 -6.81 3.95
CA LEU A 4 7.75 -6.01 2.74
C LEU A 4 8.14 -6.79 1.47
N SER A 5 9.17 -7.63 1.52
CA SER A 5 9.58 -8.49 0.40
C SER A 5 8.49 -9.46 -0.03
N ASP A 6 7.76 -10.03 0.93
CA ASP A 6 6.69 -10.99 0.66
C ASP A 6 5.48 -10.31 0.01
N LEU A 7 5.18 -9.08 0.43
CA LEU A 7 4.16 -8.23 -0.19
C LEU A 7 4.51 -7.92 -1.65
N VAL A 8 5.75 -7.48 -1.90
CA VAL A 8 6.24 -7.18 -3.25
C VAL A 8 6.15 -8.42 -4.15
N GLY A 9 6.61 -9.58 -3.67
CA GLY A 9 6.52 -10.85 -4.41
C GLY A 9 5.07 -11.25 -4.71
N SER A 10 4.18 -11.12 -3.73
CA SER A 10 2.75 -11.44 -3.90
C SER A 10 2.08 -10.52 -4.93
N PHE A 11 2.46 -9.24 -4.98
CA PHE A 11 1.99 -8.30 -6.00
C PHE A 11 2.46 -8.68 -7.40
N ASP A 12 3.76 -8.98 -7.55
CA ASP A 12 4.34 -9.43 -8.82
C ASP A 12 3.63 -10.68 -9.36
N GLU A 13 3.53 -11.73 -8.52
CA GLU A 13 2.86 -12.98 -8.88
C GLU A 13 1.39 -12.75 -9.28
N THR A 14 0.67 -11.91 -8.54
CA THR A 14 -0.75 -11.61 -8.82
C THR A 14 -0.92 -10.85 -10.12
N ILE A 15 -0.08 -9.83 -10.36
CA ILE A 15 -0.13 -9.01 -11.59
C ILE A 15 0.21 -9.85 -12.82
N VAL A 16 1.24 -10.69 -12.72
CA VAL A 16 1.68 -11.57 -13.81
C VAL A 16 0.66 -12.70 -14.06
N GLY A 17 0.18 -13.35 -13.00
CA GLY A 17 -0.63 -14.56 -13.07
C GLY A 17 -2.12 -14.31 -13.37
N VAL A 18 -2.70 -13.23 -12.85
CA VAL A 18 -4.16 -12.98 -12.97
C VAL A 18 -4.44 -12.00 -14.10
N LYS A 19 -4.96 -12.50 -15.23
CA LYS A 19 -5.18 -11.68 -16.45
C LYS A 19 -6.45 -10.83 -16.42
N ASN A 20 -7.52 -11.32 -15.78
CA ASN A 20 -8.76 -10.54 -15.67
C ASN A 20 -8.59 -9.44 -14.62
N GLU A 21 -8.77 -8.18 -15.01
CA GLU A 21 -8.55 -7.02 -14.14
C GLU A 21 -9.34 -7.08 -12.84
N ARG A 22 -10.66 -7.32 -12.91
CA ARG A 22 -11.49 -7.36 -11.70
C ARG A 22 -11.06 -8.47 -10.73
N ARG A 23 -10.73 -9.65 -11.26
CA ARG A 23 -10.19 -10.74 -10.43
C ARG A 23 -8.82 -10.37 -9.85
N ARG A 24 -7.95 -9.75 -10.64
CA ARG A 24 -6.63 -9.29 -10.17
C ARG A 24 -6.77 -8.30 -9.02
N LEU A 25 -7.62 -7.30 -9.16
CA LEU A 25 -7.84 -6.30 -8.11
C LEU A 25 -8.41 -6.93 -6.83
N ASN A 26 -9.35 -7.87 -6.96
CA ASN A 26 -9.84 -8.61 -5.79
C ASN A 26 -8.73 -9.42 -5.10
N SER A 27 -7.87 -10.10 -5.87
CA SER A 27 -6.72 -10.82 -5.31
C SER A 27 -5.71 -9.87 -4.66
N LEU A 28 -5.46 -8.70 -5.24
CA LEU A 28 -4.59 -7.69 -4.62
C LEU A 28 -5.18 -7.13 -3.32
N VAL A 29 -6.50 -7.00 -3.21
CA VAL A 29 -7.17 -6.66 -1.94
C VAL A 29 -6.86 -7.72 -0.88
N GLU A 30 -7.03 -9.00 -1.18
CA GLU A 30 -6.73 -10.10 -0.25
C GLU A 30 -5.24 -10.10 0.17
N VAL A 31 -4.32 -9.84 -0.76
CA VAL A 31 -2.88 -9.69 -0.46
C VAL A 31 -2.63 -8.53 0.51
N VAL A 32 -3.24 -7.36 0.26
CA VAL A 32 -3.11 -6.18 1.13
C VAL A 32 -3.72 -6.43 2.50
N GLU A 33 -4.90 -7.05 2.59
CA GLU A 33 -5.55 -7.40 3.86
C GLU A 33 -4.67 -8.29 4.72
N ASN A 34 -4.10 -9.34 4.12
CA ASN A 34 -3.17 -10.25 4.82
C ASN A 34 -1.91 -9.53 5.29
N TYR A 35 -1.36 -8.62 4.48
CA TYR A 35 -0.20 -7.82 4.88
C TYR A 35 -0.55 -6.90 6.05
N CYS A 36 -1.66 -6.16 5.97
CA CYS A 36 -2.13 -5.27 7.03
C CYS A 36 -2.39 -6.02 8.34
N ALA A 37 -2.91 -7.24 8.29
CA ALA A 37 -3.17 -8.07 9.47
C ALA A 37 -1.88 -8.50 10.20
N GLY A 38 -0.76 -8.62 9.48
CA GLY A 38 0.51 -9.11 10.03
C GLY A 38 1.62 -8.07 10.14
N VAL A 39 1.34 -6.79 9.84
CA VAL A 39 2.29 -5.69 9.96
C VAL A 39 2.60 -5.41 11.44
N THR A 40 3.88 -5.26 11.77
CA THR A 40 4.31 -5.01 13.14
C THR A 40 4.48 -3.52 13.42
N ASP A 41 4.39 -3.12 14.69
CA ASP A 41 4.61 -1.71 15.05
C ASP A 41 6.07 -1.29 14.79
N GLU A 42 7.04 -2.20 14.91
CA GLU A 42 8.45 -1.92 14.56
C GLU A 42 8.64 -1.59 13.08
N PHE A 43 7.82 -2.13 12.19
CA PHE A 43 7.81 -1.71 10.79
C PHE A 43 7.25 -0.29 10.65
N LEU A 44 6.14 0.00 11.34
CA LEU A 44 5.45 1.28 11.25
C LEU A 44 6.26 2.44 11.83
N ASP A 45 7.03 2.18 12.89
CA ASP A 45 7.88 3.17 13.57
C ASP A 45 8.99 3.76 12.67
N GLN A 46 9.24 3.15 11.51
CA GLN A 46 10.19 3.66 10.51
C GLN A 46 9.64 4.86 9.73
N PHE A 47 8.33 5.12 9.78
CA PHE A 47 7.68 6.16 8.97
C PHE A 47 7.25 7.35 9.82
N GLU A 48 7.88 8.49 9.57
CA GLU A 48 7.54 9.74 10.26
C GLU A 48 6.36 10.45 9.59
N GLY A 49 5.50 11.07 10.39
CA GLY A 49 4.49 12.01 9.91
C GLY A 49 4.97 13.46 10.06
N SER A 50 4.46 14.36 9.22
CA SER A 50 4.72 15.81 9.32
C SER A 50 3.59 16.52 10.06
N SER A 51 3.88 17.64 10.73
CA SER A 51 2.86 18.48 11.38
C SER A 51 1.99 19.25 10.38
N GLN A 52 2.51 19.56 9.19
CA GLN A 52 1.84 20.46 8.25
C GLN A 52 1.05 19.74 7.15
N LYS A 53 1.51 18.58 6.70
CA LYS A 53 0.89 17.79 5.63
C LYS A 53 1.02 16.31 5.93
N TYR A 54 0.12 15.50 5.37
CA TYR A 54 0.32 14.06 5.36
C TYR A 54 1.58 13.72 4.55
N THR A 55 2.23 12.61 4.89
CA THR A 55 3.48 12.17 4.25
C THR A 55 3.26 10.92 3.43
N ARG A 56 4.15 10.72 2.46
CA ARG A 56 4.12 9.60 1.52
C ARG A 56 5.52 9.03 1.44
N HIS A 57 5.69 7.79 1.87
CA HIS A 57 6.96 7.07 1.87
C HIS A 57 6.88 6.00 0.79
N LEU A 58 7.73 6.11 -0.23
CA LEU A 58 7.84 5.08 -1.26
C LEU A 58 8.51 3.85 -0.66
N LEU A 59 7.80 2.73 -0.65
CA LEU A 59 8.32 1.44 -0.16
C LEU A 59 8.95 0.65 -1.30
N HIS A 60 8.30 0.68 -2.46
CA HIS A 60 8.73 -0.05 -3.64
C HIS A 60 8.17 0.63 -4.90
N ALA A 61 9.00 0.72 -5.93
CA ALA A 61 8.59 1.03 -7.29
C ALA A 61 8.98 -0.16 -8.17
N ASP A 62 7.99 -0.73 -8.85
CA ASP A 62 8.21 -1.86 -9.74
C ASP A 62 9.06 -1.44 -10.96
N PRO A 63 10.12 -2.18 -11.34
CA PRO A 63 10.98 -1.80 -12.45
C PRO A 63 10.31 -1.75 -13.83
N GLU A 64 9.14 -2.40 -13.99
CA GLU A 64 8.35 -2.38 -15.23
C GLU A 64 7.18 -1.37 -15.16
N ASP A 65 7.18 -0.49 -14.15
CA ASP A 65 6.14 0.52 -13.90
C ASP A 65 4.72 -0.07 -13.73
N ARG A 66 4.62 -1.33 -13.28
CA ARG A 66 3.30 -2.01 -13.13
C ARG A 66 2.58 -1.62 -11.85
N PHE A 67 3.30 -1.29 -10.78
CA PHE A 67 2.76 -0.84 -9.50
C PHE A 67 3.80 -0.07 -8.68
N SER A 68 3.31 0.66 -7.67
CA SER A 68 4.15 1.18 -6.58
C SER A 68 3.44 0.95 -5.25
N LEU A 69 4.23 0.74 -4.20
CA LEU A 69 3.74 0.60 -2.83
C LEU A 69 4.16 1.82 -2.03
N LEU A 70 3.20 2.46 -1.37
CA LEU A 70 3.45 3.63 -0.52
C LEU A 70 2.92 3.37 0.90
N ALA A 71 3.68 3.79 1.90
CA ALA A 71 3.17 4.03 3.24
C ALA A 71 2.73 5.50 3.35
N LEU A 72 1.47 5.71 3.69
CA LEU A 72 0.87 7.04 3.85
C LEU A 72 0.63 7.29 5.34
N VAL A 73 1.13 8.42 5.86
CA VAL A 73 1.00 8.76 7.28
C VAL A 73 0.28 10.10 7.43
N TRP A 74 -0.88 10.06 8.10
CA TRP A 74 -1.67 11.22 8.47
C TRP A 74 -1.59 11.46 9.97
N LYS A 75 -1.28 12.70 10.38
CA LYS A 75 -1.51 13.18 11.75
C LYS A 75 -2.97 13.62 11.93
N PRO A 76 -3.48 13.70 13.17
CA PRO A 76 -4.85 14.16 13.42
C PRO A 76 -5.17 15.50 12.74
N GLY A 77 -6.33 15.56 12.07
CA GLY A 77 -6.78 16.75 11.33
C GLY A 77 -6.22 16.89 9.92
N GLN A 78 -5.30 16.02 9.49
CA GLN A 78 -4.83 16.00 8.11
C GLN A 78 -5.78 15.21 7.21
N GLY A 79 -5.78 15.57 5.93
CA GLY A 79 -6.51 14.88 4.88
C GLY A 79 -5.92 15.19 3.51
N THR A 80 -6.56 14.66 2.48
CA THR A 80 -6.23 14.97 1.08
C THR A 80 -7.26 15.95 0.52
N PRO A 81 -6.86 16.91 -0.32
CA PRO A 81 -7.81 17.57 -1.22
C PRO A 81 -8.55 16.54 -2.07
N ILE A 82 -9.68 16.92 -2.67
CA ILE A 82 -10.34 16.08 -3.68
C ILE A 82 -9.38 15.89 -4.86
N HIS A 83 -9.18 14.65 -5.29
CA HIS A 83 -8.31 14.27 -6.41
C HIS A 83 -8.78 12.95 -7.03
N ASP A 84 -8.28 12.65 -8.22
CA ASP A 84 -8.52 11.40 -8.95
C ASP A 84 -7.23 10.54 -8.99
N HIS A 85 -7.38 9.28 -9.39
CA HIS A 85 -6.29 8.35 -9.68
C HIS A 85 -6.44 7.86 -11.13
N PRO A 86 -5.54 8.25 -12.06
CA PRO A 86 -5.62 7.82 -13.46
C PRO A 86 -5.20 6.34 -13.66
N SER A 87 -5.16 5.55 -12.59
CA SER A 87 -4.71 4.16 -12.54
C SER A 87 -5.45 3.42 -11.42
N TRP A 88 -5.40 2.09 -11.43
CA TRP A 88 -5.97 1.29 -10.36
C TRP A 88 -5.25 1.53 -9.02
N GLY A 89 -5.92 1.25 -7.91
CA GLY A 89 -5.33 1.37 -6.57
C GLY A 89 -6.03 0.48 -5.56
N VAL A 90 -5.27 0.03 -4.56
CA VAL A 90 -5.75 -0.72 -3.39
C VAL A 90 -5.20 -0.02 -2.15
N ILE A 91 -6.05 0.19 -1.14
CA ILE A 91 -5.68 0.85 0.11
C ILE A 91 -6.01 -0.09 1.27
N GLY A 92 -5.03 -0.32 2.14
CA GLY A 92 -5.20 -1.02 3.41
C GLY A 92 -4.85 -0.10 4.58
N VAL A 93 -5.67 -0.12 5.64
CA VAL A 93 -5.45 0.69 6.84
C VAL A 93 -4.60 -0.11 7.82
N LEU A 94 -3.38 0.38 8.11
CA LEU A 94 -2.45 -0.30 9.02
C LEU A 94 -2.75 0.04 10.49
N ARG A 95 -3.01 1.32 10.80
CA ARG A 95 -3.37 1.83 12.13
C ARG A 95 -4.26 3.07 12.01
N GLY A 96 -5.07 3.33 13.03
CA GLY A 96 -5.98 4.48 13.06
C GLY A 96 -7.29 4.23 12.33
N ARG A 97 -8.01 5.32 12.02
CA ARG A 97 -9.31 5.32 11.32
C ARG A 97 -9.55 6.64 10.62
#